data_AF-A0A2M8P607-F1
#
_entry.id   AF-A0A2M8P607-F1
#
_cell.length_a   1.000
_cell.length_b   1.000
_cell.length_c   1.000
_cell.angle_alpha   90.00
_cell.angle_beta   90.00
_cell.angle_gamma   90.00
#
_symmetry.space_group_name_H-M   'P 1'
#
loop_
_entity.id
_entity.type
_entity.pdbx_description
1 polymer ?
#
loop_
_entity_poly.entity_id
_entity_poly.type
_entity_poly.pdbx_seq_one_letter_code
_entity_poly.pdbx_strand_id
1 'polypeptide(L)'
;APIHAQARALGERVVLAGFAAEADLPALYSGALCLAFPSLYEGFGLPVLEGMACGVPVLTSNVSSLPEVAGDAALMVDPHS
;
A
#
# COMPACT_ATOMS: atom_id res chain seq x y z
N ALA A 1 13.31 12.17 -1.47
CA ALA A 1 14.06 13.06 -0.55
C ALA A 1 13.15 13.96 0.33
N PRO A 2 12.04 14.56 -0.16
CA PRO A 2 11.13 15.36 0.68
C PRO A 2 10.24 14.50 1.59
N ILE A 3 9.69 13.40 1.06
CA ILE A 3 8.70 12.58 1.77
C ILE A 3 9.27 11.88 3.01
N HIS A 4 10.54 11.45 2.99
CA HIS A 4 11.18 10.87 4.17
C HIS A 4 11.40 11.90 5.29
N ALA A 5 11.64 13.17 4.95
CA ALA A 5 11.78 14.23 5.95
C ALA A 5 10.41 14.57 6.58
N GLN A 6 9.36 14.66 5.75
CA GLN A 6 7.99 14.84 6.21
C GLN A 6 7.54 13.67 7.11
N ALA A 7 7.80 12.42 6.71
CA ALA A 7 7.52 11.23 7.50
C ALA A 7 8.23 11.27 8.87
N ARG A 8 9.52 11.64 8.90
CA ARG A 8 10.27 11.78 10.16
C ARG A 8 9.71 12.86 11.09
N ALA A 9 9.17 13.95 10.54
CA ALA A 9 8.53 15.00 11.34
C ALA A 9 7.27 14.52 12.08
N LEU A 10 6.69 13.38 11.67
CA LEU A 10 5.54 12.77 12.35
C LEU A 10 5.92 11.96 13.60
N GLY A 11 7.23 11.79 13.87
CA GLY A 11 7.77 11.12 15.05
C GLY A 11 7.46 9.62 15.06
N GLU A 12 7.18 9.08 16.24
CA GLU A 12 6.91 7.64 16.46
C GLU A 12 5.63 7.13 15.78
N ARG A 13 4.80 8.03 15.24
CA ARG A 13 3.60 7.65 14.48
C ARG A 13 3.90 7.03 13.12
N VAL A 14 5.11 7.24 12.59
CA VAL A 14 5.53 6.69 11.30
C VAL A 14 6.86 5.98 11.46
N VAL A 15 6.87 4.69 11.14
CA VAL A 15 8.09 3.88 11.07
C VAL A 15 8.49 3.74 9.61
N LEU A 16 9.64 4.31 9.24
CA LEU A 16 10.25 4.07 7.94
C LEU A 16 11.03 2.75 8.00
N ALA A 17 10.35 1.64 7.73
CA ALA A 17 10.91 0.29 7.87
C ALA A 17 12.11 0.00 6.95
N GLY A 18 12.29 0.78 5.88
CA GLY A 18 13.33 0.54 4.87
C GLY A 18 12.96 -0.65 3.98
N PHE A 19 13.97 -1.44 3.60
CA PHE A 19 13.73 -2.66 2.84
C PHE A 19 13.24 -3.78 3.78
N ALA A 20 12.10 -4.38 3.46
CA ALA A 20 11.61 -5.60 4.07
C ALA A 20 11.92 -6.77 3.14
N ALA A 21 12.41 -7.89 3.69
CA ALA A 21 12.62 -9.09 2.90
C ALA A 21 11.27 -9.69 2.48
N GLU A 22 11.22 -10.29 1.30
CA GLU A 22 10.00 -10.87 0.74
C GLU A 22 9.34 -11.90 1.68
N ALA A 23 10.15 -12.69 2.38
CA ALA A 23 9.69 -13.67 3.36
C ALA A 23 8.98 -13.05 4.58
N ASP A 24 9.26 -11.79 4.89
CA ASP A 24 8.67 -11.06 6.02
C ASP A 24 7.37 -10.34 5.63
N LEU A 25 7.16 -10.08 4.34
CA LEU A 25 5.99 -9.32 3.85
C LEU A 25 4.64 -9.94 4.26
N PRO A 26 4.42 -11.27 4.18
CA PRO A 26 3.14 -11.86 4.58
C PRO A 26 2.79 -11.57 6.05
N ALA A 27 3.78 -11.57 6.95
CA ALA A 27 3.58 -11.25 8.36
C ALA A 27 3.24 -9.77 8.55
N LEU A 28 3.88 -8.88 7.80
CA LEU A 28 3.58 -7.45 7.82
C LEU A 28 2.17 -7.15 7.30
N TYR A 29 1.78 -7.76 6.17
CA TYR A 29 0.44 -7.59 5.61
C TYR A 29 -0.65 -8.15 6.54
N SER A 30 -0.49 -9.40 6.98
CA SER A 30 -1.50 -10.07 7.83
C SER A 30 -1.65 -9.41 9.21
N GLY A 31 -0.60 -8.75 9.69
CA GLY A 31 -0.63 -8.00 10.96
C GLY A 31 -1.14 -6.56 10.83
N ALA A 32 -1.34 -6.05 9.61
CA ALA A 32 -1.78 -4.69 9.38
C ALA A 32 -3.32 -4.56 9.47
N LEU A 33 -3.78 -3.38 9.90
CA LEU A 33 -5.22 -3.05 9.86
C LEU A 33 -5.70 -2.87 8.41
N CYS A 34 -4.85 -2.29 7.56
CA CYS A 34 -5.09 -2.13 6.13
C CYS A 34 -3.76 -1.92 5.40
N LEU A 35 -3.75 -2.19 4.10
CA LEU A 35 -2.74 -1.71 3.17
C LEU A 35 -3.25 -0.42 2.50
N ALA A 36 -2.54 0.68 2.67
CA ALA A 36 -2.80 1.92 1.94
C ALA A 36 -1.75 2.09 0.82
N PHE A 37 -2.20 1.99 -0.42
CA PHE A 37 -1.35 2.03 -1.61
C PHE A 37 -1.90 3.01 -2.69
N PRO A 38 -1.99 4.32 -2.40
CA PRO A 38 -2.48 5.33 -3.34
C PRO A 38 -1.40 5.71 -4.37
N SER A 39 -0.92 4.74 -5.16
CA SER A 39 0.12 4.97 -6.18
C SER A 39 -0.41 5.82 -7.34
N LEU A 40 0.42 6.72 -7.88
CA LEU A 40 0.06 7.57 -9.03
C LEU A 40 0.07 6.78 -10.35
N TYR A 41 0.86 5.71 -10.43
CA TYR A 41 0.97 4.86 -11.61
C TYR A 41 1.57 3.50 -11.24
N GLU A 42 0.99 2.41 -11.75
CA GLU A 42 1.49 1.06 -11.53
C GLU A 42 1.37 0.20 -12.78
N GLY A 43 2.41 -0.61 -13.05
CA GLY A 43 2.37 -1.53 -14.18
C GLY A 43 1.43 -2.72 -13.96
N PHE A 44 1.38 -3.24 -12.74
CA PHE A 44 0.62 -4.47 -12.43
C PHE A 44 -0.08 -4.48 -11.06
N GLY A 45 0.42 -3.77 -10.04
CA GLY A 45 -0.24 -3.78 -8.73
C GLY A 45 0.01 -5.01 -7.85
N LEU A 46 1.22 -5.60 -7.90
CA LEU A 46 1.61 -6.70 -7.00
C LEU A 46 1.29 -6.43 -5.51
N PRO A 47 1.56 -5.23 -4.94
CA PRO A 47 1.25 -4.97 -3.54
C PRO A 47 -0.24 -5.12 -3.21
N VAL A 48 -1.14 -4.79 -4.16
CA VAL A 48 -2.59 -4.97 -3.98
C VAL A 48 -2.93 -6.45 -3.91
N LEU A 49 -2.41 -7.27 -4.83
CA LEU A 49 -2.64 -8.72 -4.84
C LEU A 49 -2.06 -9.39 -3.60
N GLU A 50 -0.85 -9.01 -3.19
CA GLU A 50 -0.20 -9.52 -1.98
C GLU A 50 -1.02 -9.21 -0.73
N GLY A 51 -1.50 -7.97 -0.60
CA GLY A 51 -2.40 -7.57 0.49
C GLY A 51 -3.70 -8.37 0.49
N MET A 52 -4.36 -8.48 -0.66
CA MET A 52 -5.59 -9.28 -0.80
C MET A 52 -5.37 -10.76 -0.48
N ALA A 53 -4.27 -11.35 -0.95
CA ALA A 53 -3.91 -12.74 -0.68
C ALA A 53 -3.64 -12.99 0.82
N CYS A 54 -3.12 -11.99 1.52
CA CYS A 54 -2.94 -12.02 2.98
C CYS A 54 -4.24 -11.69 3.76
N GLY A 55 -5.33 -11.39 3.07
CA GLY A 55 -6.62 -11.06 3.69
C GLY A 55 -6.67 -9.69 4.38
N VAL A 56 -5.70 -8.80 4.10
CA VAL A 56 -5.71 -7.44 4.66
C VAL A 56 -6.59 -6.53 3.79
N PRO A 57 -7.47 -5.69 4.38
CA PRO A 57 -8.22 -4.68 3.62
C PRO A 57 -7.28 -3.77 2.82
N VAL A 58 -7.60 -3.53 1.55
CA VAL A 58 -6.77 -2.70 0.67
C VAL A 58 -7.48 -1.39 0.34
N LEU A 59 -6.74 -0.29 0.47
CA LEU A 59 -7.05 1.01 -0.12
C LEU A 59 -6.04 1.26 -1.24
N THR A 60 -6.51 1.52 -2.46
CA THR A 60 -5.64 1.71 -3.63
C THR A 60 -6.15 2.82 -4.53
N SER A 61 -5.39 3.22 -5.55
CA SER A 61 -5.81 4.27 -6.48
C SER A 61 -6.82 3.76 -7.50
N ASN A 62 -7.68 4.65 -7.98
CA ASN A 62 -8.63 4.42 -9.07
C ASN A 62 -8.04 4.63 -10.49
N VAL A 63 -6.71 4.66 -10.61
CA VAL A 63 -5.99 4.93 -11.88
C VAL A 63 -5.02 3.81 -12.23
N SER A 64 -4.54 3.82 -13.49
CA SER A 64 -3.56 2.85 -13.99
C SER A 64 -4.11 1.42 -13.96
N SER A 65 -3.26 0.40 -13.70
CA SER A 65 -3.68 -1.01 -13.62
C SER A 65 -4.46 -1.36 -12.34
N LEU A 66 -4.48 -0.48 -11.34
CA LEU A 66 -4.98 -0.82 -10.00
C LEU A 66 -6.49 -1.11 -9.94
N PRO A 67 -7.39 -0.43 -10.68
CA PRO A 67 -8.81 -0.79 -10.70
C PRO A 67 -9.09 -2.20 -11.20
N GLU A 68 -8.34 -2.67 -12.21
CA GLU A 68 -8.50 -4.01 -12.76
C GLU A 68 -8.06 -5.08 -11.76
N VAL A 69 -6.97 -4.81 -11.05
CA VAL A 69 -6.39 -5.71 -10.03
C VAL A 69 -7.24 -5.73 -8.76
N ALA A 70 -7.76 -4.57 -8.37
CA ALA A 70 -8.60 -4.41 -7.20
C ALA A 70 -9.97 -5.05 -7.35
N GLY A 71 -10.59 -4.91 -8.53
CA GLY A 71 -12.00 -5.23 -8.73
C GLY A 71 -12.87 -4.58 -7.65
N ASP A 72 -13.81 -5.34 -7.10
CA ASP A 72 -14.72 -4.89 -6.03
C ASP A 72 -14.18 -5.16 -4.61
N ALA A 73 -12.94 -5.66 -4.49
CA ALA A 73 -12.38 -6.13 -3.22
C ALA A 73 -11.57 -5.06 -2.46
N ALA A 74 -11.25 -3.93 -3.09
CA ALA A 74 -10.54 -2.80 -2.46
C ALA A 74 -11.37 -1.52 -2.47
N LEU A 75 -11.05 -0.63 -1.53
CA LEU A 75 -11.52 0.74 -1.58
C LEU A 75 -10.61 1.55 -2.52
N MET A 76 -11.19 2.12 -3.57
CA MET A 76 -10.46 2.92 -4.54
C MET A 76 -10.60 4.42 -4.26
N VAL A 77 -9.50 5.17 -4.38
CA VAL A 77 -9.44 6.64 -4.19
C VAL A 77 -8.80 7.35 -5.38
N ASP A 78 -9.09 8.64 -5.56
CA ASP A 78 -8.31 9.50 -6.45
C ASP A 78 -6.96 9.81 -5.76
N PRO A 79 -5.80 9.46 -6.36
CA PRO A 79 -4.51 9.70 -5.72
C PRO A 79 -4.05 11.16 -5.79
N HIS A 80 -4.81 12.06 -6.43
CA HIS A 80 -4.53 13.49 -6.51
C HIS A 80 -5.33 14.36 -5.53
N SER A 81 -6.23 13.77 -4.74
CA SER A 81 -7.12 14.50 -3.80
C SER A 81 -6.51 14.78 -2.44
#